data_AF-A0A975G4R2-F1
#
_entry.id   AF-A0A975G4R2-F1
#
_cell.length_a   1.000
_cell.length_b   1.000
_cell.length_c   1.000
_cell.angle_alpha   90.00
_cell.angle_beta   90.00
_cell.angle_gamma   90.00
#
_symmetry.space_group_name_H-M   'P 1'
#
loop_
_entity.id
_entity.type
_entity.pdbx_description
1 polymer ?
#
loop_
_entity_poly.entity_id
_entity_poly.type
_entity_poly.pdbx_seq_one_letter_code
_entity_poly.pdbx_strand_id
1 'polypeptide(L)'
;MLPDLAGLYAEIEAYLKVHRGRLLNGAADPGTFFIKTAKTTSRNAAFDQHTFYEAWRLIIQRYGIFNPFTGRGVIKGLLPHGPHNVRDVLATHILKQTGSYEQASYAIQDTPETVANHYGRFLPQDKAALAAQVLNKVWEAA
;
A
#
# COMPACT_ATOMS: atom_id res chain seq x y z
N MET A 1 0.91 17.92 -3.35
CA MET A 1 0.89 17.00 -4.52
C MET A 1 2.00 16.00 -4.31
N LEU A 2 1.74 14.71 -4.51
CA LEU A 2 2.78 13.67 -4.45
C LEU A 2 3.65 13.75 -5.72
N PRO A 3 4.91 13.30 -5.68
CA PRO A 3 5.69 13.15 -6.90
C PRO A 3 5.04 12.12 -7.84
N ASP A 4 5.16 12.33 -9.15
CA ASP A 4 4.67 11.39 -10.15
C ASP A 4 5.62 10.20 -10.29
N LEU A 5 5.52 9.27 -9.34
CA LEU A 5 6.28 8.03 -9.34
C LEU A 5 5.51 6.97 -10.12
N ALA A 6 6.21 6.32 -11.06
CA ALA A 6 5.67 5.25 -11.89
C ALA A 6 4.40 5.64 -12.70
N GLY A 7 4.23 6.94 -13.01
CA GLY A 7 3.09 7.44 -13.78
C GLY A 7 1.77 7.45 -13.03
N LEU A 8 1.80 7.60 -11.70
CA LEU A 8 0.62 7.64 -10.83
C LEU A 8 -0.50 8.52 -11.39
N TYR A 9 -0.18 9.72 -11.86
CA TYR A 9 -1.20 10.65 -12.34
C TYR A 9 -1.80 10.21 -13.68
N ALA A 10 -0.97 9.63 -14.57
CA ALA A 10 -1.44 9.07 -15.84
C ALA A 10 -2.36 7.86 -15.61
N GLU A 11 -2.05 6.99 -14.65
CA GLU A 11 -2.89 5.85 -14.27
C GLU A 11 -4.22 6.29 -13.66
N ILE A 12 -4.19 7.31 -12.78
CA ILE A 12 -5.42 7.92 -12.23
C ILE A 12 -6.27 8.52 -13.36
N GLU A 13 -5.66 9.24 -14.29
CA GLU A 13 -6.35 9.85 -15.41
C GLU A 13 -6.98 8.79 -16.33
N ALA A 14 -6.24 7.74 -16.68
CA ALA A 14 -6.75 6.62 -17.47
C ALA A 14 -7.91 5.90 -16.75
N TYR A 15 -7.77 5.70 -15.43
CA TYR A 15 -8.83 5.15 -14.60
C TYR A 15 -10.11 5.98 -14.67
N LEU A 16 -10.01 7.29 -14.45
CA LEU A 16 -11.18 8.18 -14.44
C LEU A 16 -11.81 8.32 -15.83
N LYS A 17 -11.02 8.50 -16.89
CA LYS A 17 -11.51 8.78 -18.25
C LYS A 17 -12.02 7.54 -18.98
N VAL A 18 -11.40 6.38 -18.77
CA VAL A 18 -11.65 5.19 -19.59
C VAL A 18 -12.22 4.04 -18.76
N HIS A 19 -11.56 3.68 -17.66
CA HIS A 19 -11.86 2.42 -16.97
C HIS A 19 -13.10 2.54 -16.07
N ARG A 20 -13.25 3.65 -15.36
CA ARG A 20 -14.36 3.86 -14.40
C ARG A 20 -15.72 3.75 -15.07
N GLY A 21 -15.92 4.39 -16.23
CA GLY A 21 -17.17 4.29 -16.99
C GLY A 21 -17.48 2.85 -17.43
N ARG A 22 -16.46 2.09 -17.83
CA ARG A 22 -16.61 0.65 -18.19
C ARG A 22 -16.97 -0.20 -16.98
N LEU A 23 -16.39 0.09 -15.81
CA LEU A 23 -16.73 -0.60 -14.56
C LEU A 23 -18.17 -0.29 -14.12
N LEU A 24 -18.63 0.96 -14.28
CA LEU A 24 -20.02 1.33 -13.99
C LEU A 24 -21.01 0.62 -14.92
N ASN A 25 -20.66 0.40 -16.19
CA ASN A 25 -21.53 -0.30 -17.14
C ASN A 25 -22.96 0.27 -17.15
N GLY A 26 -23.07 1.60 -17.20
CA GLY A 26 -24.33 2.36 -17.15
C GLY A 26 -25.05 2.37 -15.78
N ALA A 27 -24.43 1.87 -14.70
CA ALA A 27 -24.99 1.97 -13.36
C ALA A 27 -24.83 3.40 -12.81
N ALA A 28 -25.61 3.76 -11.79
CA ALA A 28 -25.43 5.01 -11.08
C ALA A 28 -24.03 5.07 -10.44
N ASP A 29 -23.38 6.22 -10.54
CA ASP A 29 -22.09 6.45 -9.89
C ASP A 29 -22.29 6.58 -8.37
N PRO A 30 -21.64 5.76 -7.54
CA PRO A 30 -21.77 5.85 -6.08
C PRO A 30 -21.02 7.05 -5.45
N GLY A 31 -20.27 7.82 -6.23
CA GLY A 31 -19.48 8.96 -5.76
C GLY A 31 -18.14 8.60 -5.10
N THR A 32 -17.84 7.32 -4.89
CA THR A 32 -16.57 6.85 -4.29
C THR A 32 -15.46 6.76 -5.32
N PHE A 33 -14.24 7.17 -4.96
CA PHE A 33 -13.13 7.22 -5.92
C PHE A 33 -12.82 5.87 -6.56
N PHE A 34 -12.78 4.77 -5.80
CA PHE A 34 -12.66 3.41 -6.35
C PHE A 34 -14.02 2.71 -6.39
N ILE A 35 -14.25 1.92 -7.44
CA ILE A 35 -15.49 1.14 -7.65
C ILE A 35 -15.18 -0.26 -8.17
N LYS A 36 -16.11 -1.20 -7.90
CA LYS A 36 -16.14 -2.53 -8.51
C LYS A 36 -17.01 -2.53 -9.77
N THR A 37 -16.79 -3.51 -10.64
CA THR A 37 -17.63 -3.70 -11.83
C THR A 37 -19.09 -3.93 -11.45
N ALA A 38 -20.00 -3.08 -11.93
CA ALA A 38 -21.42 -3.31 -11.84
C ALA A 38 -21.84 -4.43 -12.81
N LYS A 39 -22.48 -5.45 -12.27
CA LYS A 39 -22.94 -6.63 -13.02
C LYS A 39 -24.44 -6.54 -13.27
N THR A 40 -24.94 -7.35 -14.20
CA THR A 40 -26.38 -7.49 -14.43
C THR A 40 -27.13 -7.91 -13.16
N THR A 41 -26.51 -8.78 -12.35
CA THR A 41 -27.07 -9.28 -11.08
C THR A 41 -26.85 -8.36 -9.88
N SER A 42 -25.96 -7.37 -9.99
CA SER A 42 -25.71 -6.41 -8.91
C SER A 42 -25.20 -5.09 -9.48
N ARG A 43 -26.05 -4.06 -9.41
CA ARG A 43 -25.77 -2.72 -9.94
C ARG A 43 -25.03 -1.82 -8.95
N ASN A 44 -24.81 -2.27 -7.72
CA ASN A 44 -24.05 -1.50 -6.74
C ASN A 44 -22.54 -1.59 -7.03
N ALA A 45 -21.96 -0.50 -7.51
CA ALA A 45 -20.54 -0.38 -7.84
C ALA A 45 -19.66 0.04 -6.64
N ALA A 46 -20.23 0.39 -5.49
CA ALA A 46 -19.45 0.79 -4.33
C ALA A 46 -18.73 -0.42 -3.72
N PHE A 47 -17.48 -0.23 -3.34
CA PHE A 47 -16.79 -1.17 -2.47
C PHE A 47 -17.26 -1.00 -1.03
N ASP A 48 -17.44 -2.12 -0.35
CA ASP A 48 -17.39 -2.22 1.10
C ASP A 48 -16.04 -2.85 1.51
N GLN A 49 -15.79 -2.98 2.81
CA GLN A 49 -14.55 -3.55 3.32
C GLN A 49 -14.28 -4.96 2.79
N HIS A 50 -15.30 -5.82 2.75
CA HIS A 50 -15.16 -7.21 2.32
C HIS A 50 -14.86 -7.31 0.82
N THR A 51 -15.62 -6.61 -0.01
CA THR A 51 -15.47 -6.62 -1.47
C THR A 51 -14.17 -5.97 -1.92
N PHE A 52 -13.69 -4.94 -1.20
CA PHE A 52 -12.38 -4.37 -1.45
C PHE A 52 -11.26 -5.36 -1.10
N TYR A 53 -11.37 -6.04 0.05
CA TYR A 53 -10.41 -7.04 0.47
C TYR A 53 -10.29 -8.20 -0.54
N GLU A 54 -11.42 -8.73 -1.02
CA GLU A 54 -11.41 -9.79 -2.03
C GLU A 54 -10.84 -9.32 -3.37
N ALA A 55 -11.18 -8.10 -3.81
CA ALA A 55 -10.59 -7.53 -5.02
C ALA A 55 -9.06 -7.39 -4.90
N TRP A 56 -8.57 -6.90 -3.76
CA TRP A 56 -7.15 -6.83 -3.45
C TRP A 56 -6.49 -8.21 -3.53
N ARG A 57 -7.05 -9.20 -2.84
CA ARG A 57 -6.51 -10.56 -2.78
C ARG A 57 -6.38 -11.16 -4.17
N LEU A 58 -7.40 -11.01 -5.02
CA LEU A 58 -7.40 -11.50 -6.39
C LEU A 58 -6.35 -10.82 -7.26
N ILE A 59 -6.20 -9.49 -7.14
CA ILE A 59 -5.20 -8.72 -7.90
C ILE A 59 -3.79 -9.11 -7.48
N ILE A 60 -3.51 -9.18 -6.18
CA ILE A 60 -2.19 -9.59 -5.66
C ILE A 60 -1.84 -11.01 -6.08
N GLN A 61 -2.78 -11.96 -5.97
CA GLN A 61 -2.53 -13.34 -6.38
C GLN A 61 -2.24 -13.46 -7.88
N ARG A 62 -2.94 -12.67 -8.70
CA ARG A 62 -2.83 -12.77 -10.16
C ARG A 62 -1.62 -12.03 -10.73
N TYR A 63 -1.32 -10.85 -10.20
CA TYR A 63 -0.35 -9.92 -10.78
C TYR A 63 0.81 -9.58 -9.84
N GLY A 64 0.61 -9.65 -8.52
CA GLY A 64 1.67 -9.37 -7.55
C GLY A 64 2.63 -10.55 -7.38
N ILE A 65 2.08 -11.70 -7.01
CA ILE A 65 2.85 -12.90 -6.67
C ILE A 65 3.47 -13.52 -7.92
N PHE A 66 4.80 -13.63 -7.95
CA PHE A 66 5.50 -14.28 -9.04
C PHE A 66 5.28 -15.81 -9.00
N ASN A 67 4.81 -16.36 -10.12
CA ASN A 67 4.64 -17.79 -10.34
C ASN A 67 5.77 -18.33 -11.25
N PRO A 68 6.70 -19.15 -10.71
CA PRO A 68 7.86 -19.65 -11.47
C PRO A 68 7.47 -20.61 -12.60
N PHE A 69 6.32 -21.27 -12.52
CA PHE A 69 5.87 -22.24 -13.53
C PHE A 69 5.25 -21.56 -14.76
N THR A 70 4.72 -20.34 -14.61
CA THR A 70 4.08 -19.59 -15.70
C THR A 70 4.82 -18.34 -16.12
N GLY A 71 5.82 -17.90 -15.34
CA GLY A 71 6.54 -16.65 -15.54
C GLY A 71 5.70 -15.39 -15.28
N ARG A 72 4.47 -15.53 -14.76
CA ARG A 72 3.56 -14.40 -14.49
C ARG A 72 3.75 -13.85 -13.08
N GLY A 73 3.31 -12.61 -12.88
CA GLY A 73 3.47 -11.88 -11.62
C GLY A 73 4.81 -11.13 -11.54
N VAL A 74 5.01 -10.34 -10.50
CA VAL A 74 6.13 -9.37 -10.44
C VAL A 74 7.12 -9.66 -9.32
N ILE A 75 6.65 -10.04 -8.13
CA ILE A 75 7.50 -10.09 -6.93
C ILE A 75 7.74 -11.55 -6.52
N LYS A 76 9.00 -11.98 -6.61
CA LYS A 76 9.46 -13.29 -6.13
C LYS A 76 9.34 -13.38 -4.61
N GLY A 77 8.74 -14.47 -4.12
CA GLY A 77 8.57 -14.71 -2.68
C GLY A 77 7.46 -13.89 -2.02
N LEU A 78 6.72 -13.04 -2.76
CA LEU A 78 5.54 -12.37 -2.23
C LEU A 78 4.47 -13.39 -1.88
N LEU A 79 3.93 -13.31 -0.67
CA LEU A 79 2.84 -14.17 -0.22
C LEU A 79 1.49 -13.44 -0.31
N PRO A 80 0.36 -14.17 -0.34
CA PRO A 80 -0.96 -13.55 -0.23
C PRO A 80 -1.06 -12.71 1.04
N HIS A 81 -1.57 -11.49 0.90
CA HIS A 81 -1.69 -10.54 2.00
C HIS A 81 -2.87 -9.59 1.77
N GLY A 82 -3.34 -8.97 2.85
CA GLY A 82 -4.39 -7.95 2.80
C GLY A 82 -3.84 -6.53 2.55
N PRO A 83 -4.71 -5.57 2.19
CA PRO A 83 -4.31 -4.19 1.88
C PRO A 83 -3.58 -3.48 3.03
N HIS A 84 -3.80 -3.92 4.28
CA HIS A 84 -3.10 -3.38 5.46
C HIS A 84 -1.56 -3.53 5.38
N ASN A 85 -1.05 -4.50 4.62
CA ASN A 85 0.40 -4.68 4.48
C ASN A 85 1.06 -3.47 3.79
N VAL A 86 0.33 -2.72 2.96
CA VAL A 86 0.86 -1.47 2.39
C VAL A 86 1.18 -0.47 3.49
N ARG A 87 0.28 -0.33 4.48
CA ARG A 87 0.52 0.54 5.64
C ARG A 87 1.68 0.04 6.48
N ASP A 88 1.77 -1.27 6.73
CA ASP A 88 2.87 -1.87 7.50
C ASP A 88 4.23 -1.61 6.84
N VAL A 89 4.35 -1.86 5.54
CA VAL A 89 5.58 -1.62 4.79
C VAL A 89 5.95 -0.13 4.78
N LEU A 90 5.01 0.77 4.52
CA LEU A 90 5.28 2.21 4.49
C LEU A 90 5.70 2.75 5.86
N ALA A 91 4.92 2.46 6.91
CA ALA A 91 5.21 2.92 8.26
C ALA A 91 6.54 2.34 8.77
N THR A 92 6.75 1.03 8.61
CA THR A 92 8.00 0.38 9.03
C THR A 92 9.21 0.90 8.25
N HIS A 93 9.07 1.15 6.94
CA HIS A 93 10.16 1.69 6.13
C HIS A 93 10.55 3.10 6.59
N ILE A 94 9.58 4.00 6.76
CA ILE A 94 9.85 5.38 7.20
C ILE A 94 10.40 5.40 8.61
N LEU A 95 9.87 4.57 9.51
CA LEU A 95 10.38 4.44 10.86
C LEU A 95 11.84 3.95 10.88
N LYS A 96 12.21 2.99 10.01
CA LYS A 96 13.61 2.54 9.87
C LYS A 96 14.54 3.63 9.34
N GLN A 97 14.07 4.46 8.41
CA GLN A 97 14.88 5.54 7.82
C GLN A 97 15.07 6.73 8.77
N THR A 98 14.06 7.03 9.58
CA THR A 98 13.97 8.30 10.33
C THR A 98 14.07 8.12 11.85
N GLY A 99 13.78 6.92 12.36
CA GLY A 99 13.59 6.68 13.79
C GLY A 99 12.35 7.36 14.40
N SER A 100 11.51 8.02 13.59
CA SER A 100 10.40 8.85 14.07
C SER A 100 9.04 8.19 13.85
N TYR A 101 8.37 7.84 14.95
CA TYR A 101 6.97 7.39 14.93
C TYR A 101 6.03 8.46 14.37
N GLU A 102 6.32 9.74 14.65
CA GLU A 102 5.59 10.90 14.15
C GLU A 102 5.61 10.95 12.61
N GLN A 103 6.81 10.91 12.01
CA GLN A 103 6.92 10.95 10.54
C GLN A 103 6.33 9.70 9.89
N ALA A 104 6.49 8.54 10.52
CA ALA A 104 5.87 7.31 10.05
C ALA A 104 4.32 7.38 10.09
N SER A 105 3.74 8.02 11.10
CA SER A 105 2.29 8.15 11.25
C SER A 105 1.70 9.08 10.20
N TYR A 106 2.39 10.18 9.87
CA TYR A 106 1.95 11.10 8.81
C TYR A 106 1.85 10.40 7.45
N ALA A 107 2.78 9.50 7.15
CA ALA A 107 2.80 8.79 5.88
C ALA A 107 1.63 7.82 5.67
N ILE A 108 1.06 7.29 6.75
CA ILE A 108 -0.10 6.39 6.71
C ILE A 108 -1.41 7.04 7.17
N GLN A 109 -1.36 8.34 7.49
CA GLN A 109 -2.48 9.14 8.01
C GLN A 109 -3.07 8.54 9.30
N ASP A 110 -2.20 8.21 10.24
CA ASP A 110 -2.55 7.59 11.52
C ASP A 110 -1.83 8.30 12.68
N THR A 111 -1.96 7.78 13.90
CA THR A 111 -1.30 8.35 15.09
C THR A 111 0.05 7.69 15.36
N PRO A 112 1.01 8.41 15.99
CA PRO A 112 2.28 7.82 16.40
C PRO A 112 2.09 6.61 17.33
N GLU A 113 1.07 6.65 18.19
CA GLU A 113 0.70 5.56 19.08
C GLU A 113 0.21 4.32 18.33
N THR A 114 -0.63 4.49 17.30
CA THR A 114 -1.00 3.38 16.40
C THR A 114 0.24 2.76 15.76
N VAL A 115 1.19 3.59 15.30
CA VAL A 115 2.43 3.09 14.70
C VAL A 115 3.27 2.29 15.68
N ALA A 116 3.45 2.79 16.90
CA ALA A 116 4.19 2.09 17.94
C ALA A 116 3.54 0.75 18.32
N ASN A 117 2.21 0.69 18.36
CA ASN A 117 1.48 -0.49 18.79
C ASN A 117 1.33 -1.56 17.70
N HIS A 118 1.27 -1.16 16.42
CA HIS A 118 0.87 -2.06 15.34
C HIS A 118 1.87 -2.19 14.18
N TYR A 119 2.85 -1.29 14.09
CA TYR A 119 3.86 -1.27 13.03
C TYR A 119 5.27 -1.21 13.64
N GLY A 120 6.31 -1.10 12.80
CA GLY A 120 7.69 -0.98 13.29
C GLY A 120 8.34 -2.34 13.56
N ARG A 121 8.26 -3.24 12.59
CA ARG A 121 8.96 -4.53 12.67
C ARG A 121 10.46 -4.34 12.40
N PHE A 122 11.23 -4.27 13.48
CA PHE A 122 12.69 -4.23 13.45
C PHE A 122 13.29 -5.61 13.68
N LEU A 123 14.08 -6.08 12.73
CA LEU A 123 14.99 -7.21 12.96
C LEU A 123 16.14 -6.76 13.87
N PRO A 124 16.81 -7.69 14.57
CA PRO A 124 17.96 -7.36 15.43
C PRO A 124 19.02 -6.51 14.73
N GLN A 125 19.27 -6.77 13.44
CA GLN A 125 20.23 -6.01 12.62
C GLN A 125 19.79 -4.58 12.38
N ASP A 126 18.49 -4.34 12.16
CA ASP A 126 17.94 -2.99 11.96
C ASP A 126 18.15 -2.14 13.23
N LYS A 127 17.93 -2.74 14.41
CA LYS A 127 18.14 -2.07 15.70
C LYS A 127 19.61 -1.70 15.92
N ALA A 128 20.51 -2.64 15.62
CA ALA A 128 21.95 -2.42 15.73
C ALA A 128 22.44 -1.31 14.78
N ALA A 129 21.94 -1.29 13.54
CA ALA A 129 22.30 -0.26 12.55
C ALA A 129 21.85 1.14 12.99
N LEU A 130 20.63 1.27 13.51
CA LEU A 130 20.12 2.54 14.06
C LEU A 130 20.95 3.03 15.25
N ALA A 131 21.28 2.13 16.18
CA ALA A 131 22.13 2.48 17.32
C ALA A 131 23.53 2.94 16.87
N ALA A 132 24.13 2.23 15.89
CA ALA A 132 25.43 2.58 15.34
C ALA A 132 25.45 3.95 14.67
N GLN A 133 24.40 4.32 13.92
CA GLN A 133 24.28 5.65 13.32
C GLN A 133 24.28 6.77 14.36
N VAL A 134 23.60 6.56 15.50
CA VAL A 134 23.59 7.54 16.59
C VAL A 134 24.96 7.64 17.26
N LEU A 135 25.59 6.51 17.57
CA LEU A 135 26.92 6.46 18.19
C LEU A 135 27.98 7.15 17.32
N ASN A 136 28.00 6.87 16.01
CA ASN A 136 28.96 7.46 15.10
C ASN A 136 28.84 8.99 15.04
N LYS A 137 27.62 9.53 14.99
CA LYS A 137 27.40 10.99 15.02
C LYS A 137 27.91 11.64 16.30
N VAL A 138 27.73 10.98 17.45
CA VAL A 138 28.23 11.47 18.73
C VAL A 138 29.76 11.47 18.76
N TRP A 139 30.39 10.42 18.24
CA TRP A 139 31.85 10.33 18.18
C TRP A 139 32.49 11.30 17.20
N GLU A 140 31.86 11.61 16.08
CA GLU A 140 32.36 12.62 15.12
C GLU A 140 32.32 14.05 15.68
N ALA A 141 31.45 14.31 16.66
CA ALA A 141 31.26 15.63 17.28
C ALA A 141 32.12 15.84 18.54
N ALA A 142 32.90 14.84 18.97
CA ALA A 142 33.77 14.85 20.14
C ALA A 142 35.23 15.01 19.73
#